data_AF-A0A918K945-F1
#
_entry.id   AF-A0A918K945-F1
#
_cell.length_a   1.000
_cell.length_b   1.000
_cell.length_c   1.000
_cell.angle_alpha   90.00
_cell.angle_beta   90.00
_cell.angle_gamma   90.00
#
_symmetry.space_group_name_H-M   'P 1'
#
loop_
_entity.id
_entity.type
_entity.pdbx_description
1 polymer ?
#
loop_
_entity_poly.entity_id
_entity_poly.type
_entity_poly.pdbx_seq_one_letter_code
_entity_poly.pdbx_strand_id
1 'polypeptide(L)'
;MKLAAGQQMTMPGAGLVRKIKVRKADGPVLFRTGAETAPADLGETITFEQVAETVRVENTHTNSNSLELIVIASGEGDVQAAASSVAVSNLDSLQQALSPSDTFSMPGDVTVGAAATQIVPANVDRREVMISLPSSAADSIRIGGAGVTTGSGLELEPGGTVTLNAESAVYGIRVGSVDEAVTVLELRRP
;
A
#
# COMPACT_ATOMS: atom_id res chain seq x y z
N MET A 1 30.49 -7.65 3.83
CA MET A 1 31.84 -8.26 3.76
C MET A 1 32.52 -8.23 5.12
N LYS A 2 33.55 -9.05 5.36
CA LYS A 2 34.31 -9.05 6.63
C LYS A 2 35.79 -8.82 6.35
N LEU A 3 36.40 -7.86 7.04
CA LEU A 3 37.83 -7.56 6.95
C LEU A 3 38.49 -7.82 8.31
N ALA A 4 39.60 -8.55 8.35
CA ALA A 4 40.44 -8.67 9.54
C ALA A 4 41.09 -7.31 9.87
N ALA A 5 41.68 -7.18 11.06
CA ALA A 5 42.39 -5.97 11.46
C ALA A 5 43.55 -5.67 10.50
N GLY A 6 43.64 -4.43 9.99
CA GLY A 6 44.63 -4.03 8.99
C GLY A 6 44.44 -4.64 7.60
N GLN A 7 43.43 -5.50 7.39
CA GLN A 7 43.16 -6.07 6.09
C GLN A 7 42.63 -4.99 5.14
N GLN A 8 43.06 -5.09 3.89
CA GLN A 8 42.64 -4.20 2.83
C GLN A 8 41.97 -4.99 1.71
N MET A 9 40.96 -4.40 1.09
CA MET A 9 40.23 -4.99 -0.03
C MET A 9 40.02 -3.92 -1.11
N THR A 10 40.25 -4.31 -2.36
CA THR A 10 39.89 -3.49 -3.51
C THR A 10 38.53 -3.93 -4.02
N MET A 11 37.60 -2.99 -4.08
CA MET A 11 36.28 -3.20 -4.66
C MET A 11 36.28 -2.66 -6.09
N PRO A 12 35.92 -3.48 -7.10
CA PRO A 12 35.65 -2.95 -8.43
C PRO A 12 34.37 -2.09 -8.35
N GLY A 13 34.45 -0.84 -8.79
CA GLY A 13 33.26 -0.04 -9.03
C GLY A 13 32.54 -0.59 -10.26
N ALA A 14 31.20 -0.61 -10.24
CA ALA A 14 30.39 -0.83 -11.45
C ALA A 14 30.48 0.36 -12.45
N GLY A 15 31.38 1.30 -12.20
CA GLY A 15 31.60 2.56 -12.89
C GLY A 15 32.56 3.44 -12.08
N LEU A 16 32.72 4.71 -12.48
CA LEU A 16 33.54 5.67 -11.74
C LEU A 16 32.89 5.97 -10.37
N VAL A 17 33.51 5.60 -9.25
CA VAL A 17 32.98 5.82 -7.90
C VAL A 17 33.18 7.25 -7.45
N ARG A 18 32.13 7.89 -6.92
CA ARG A 18 32.19 9.25 -6.36
C ARG A 18 31.74 9.35 -4.91
N LYS A 19 30.76 8.54 -4.49
CA LYS A 19 30.26 8.54 -3.12
C LYS A 19 30.16 7.13 -2.55
N ILE A 20 30.36 7.01 -1.24
CA ILE A 20 30.19 5.75 -0.51
C ILE A 20 29.39 6.02 0.76
N LYS A 21 28.32 5.25 0.96
CA LYS A 21 27.58 5.22 2.22
C LYS A 21 27.99 4.00 3.02
N VAL A 22 28.42 4.21 4.26
CA VAL A 22 28.67 3.13 5.21
C VAL A 22 27.35 2.77 5.89
N ARG A 23 26.70 1.67 5.48
CA ARG A 23 25.45 1.21 6.12
C ARG A 23 25.72 0.44 7.40
N LYS A 24 26.80 -0.34 7.41
CA LYS A 24 27.25 -1.11 8.56
C LYS A 24 28.77 -1.07 8.65
N ALA A 25 29.28 -0.81 9.84
CA ALA A 25 30.67 -1.02 10.22
C ALA A 25 30.71 -1.29 11.73
N ASP A 26 31.45 -2.33 12.14
CA ASP A 26 31.67 -2.65 13.56
C ASP A 26 32.78 -1.78 14.18
N GLY A 27 33.45 -0.96 13.37
CA GLY A 27 34.52 -0.04 13.75
C GLY A 27 34.95 0.88 12.59
N PRO A 28 35.94 1.77 12.79
CA PRO A 28 36.40 2.72 11.79
C PRO A 28 37.02 2.01 10.58
N VAL A 29 36.85 2.62 9.42
CA VAL A 29 37.46 2.21 8.15
C VAL A 29 38.06 3.40 7.43
N LEU A 30 39.03 3.11 6.55
CA LEU A 30 39.65 4.09 5.68
C LEU A 30 39.38 3.72 4.23
N PHE A 31 38.80 4.64 3.48
CA PHE A 31 38.58 4.50 2.05
C PHE A 31 39.65 5.24 1.25
N ARG A 32 40.07 4.66 0.12
CA ARG A 32 41.02 5.29 -0.79
C ARG A 32 40.57 5.17 -2.25
N THR A 33 40.68 6.28 -2.98
CA THR A 33 40.40 6.38 -4.43
C THR A 33 41.51 7.19 -5.10
N GLY A 34 42.38 6.53 -5.86
CA GLY A 34 43.58 7.19 -6.41
C GLY A 34 44.47 7.77 -5.31
N ALA A 35 44.60 9.10 -5.27
CA ALA A 35 45.36 9.83 -4.26
C ALA A 35 44.54 10.26 -3.03
N GLU A 36 43.22 10.15 -3.08
CA GLU A 36 42.34 10.58 -1.98
C GLU A 36 42.19 9.50 -0.92
N THR A 37 42.10 9.94 0.34
CA THR A 37 41.83 9.08 1.49
C THR A 37 40.78 9.72 2.39
N ALA A 38 39.79 8.95 2.82
CA ALA A 38 38.72 9.42 3.69
C ALA A 38 38.42 8.39 4.79
N PRO A 39 38.56 8.74 6.07
CA PRO A 39 38.06 7.90 7.16
C PRO A 39 36.53 7.94 7.16
N ALA A 40 35.90 6.86 7.61
CA ALA A 40 34.48 6.89 7.95
C ALA A 40 34.09 5.88 9.02
N ASP A 41 33.01 6.23 9.71
CA ASP A 41 32.31 5.43 10.71
C ASP A 41 30.94 4.96 10.20
N LEU A 42 30.24 4.18 11.04
CA LEU A 42 28.88 3.72 10.77
C LEU A 42 27.94 4.88 10.45
N GLY A 43 27.24 4.78 9.33
CA GLY A 43 26.20 5.73 8.94
C GLY A 43 26.73 6.95 8.21
N GLU A 44 28.04 7.08 7.99
CA GLU A 44 28.60 8.23 7.26
C GLU A 44 28.52 8.08 5.74
N THR A 45 28.48 9.21 5.05
CA THR A 45 28.56 9.30 3.59
C THR A 45 29.84 10.03 3.22
N ILE A 46 30.74 9.36 2.51
CA ILE A 46 31.95 9.96 1.94
C ILE A 46 31.66 10.42 0.51
N THR A 47 32.19 11.58 0.16
CA THR A 47 32.25 12.06 -1.23
C THR A 47 33.71 12.31 -1.59
N PHE A 48 34.17 11.71 -2.68
CA PHE A 48 35.49 11.95 -3.26
C PHE A 48 35.41 13.06 -4.31
N GLU A 49 36.47 13.85 -4.43
CA GLU A 49 36.55 14.90 -5.47
C GLU A 49 36.87 14.27 -6.82
N GLN A 50 37.81 13.31 -6.84
CA GLN A 50 38.17 12.51 -8.00
C GLN A 50 37.37 11.22 -8.05
N VAL A 51 36.84 10.94 -9.23
CA VAL A 51 36.10 9.71 -9.49
C VAL A 51 37.09 8.60 -9.88
N ALA A 52 36.89 7.39 -9.34
CA ALA A 52 37.83 6.28 -9.56
C ALA A 52 37.09 4.97 -9.87
N GLU A 53 37.62 4.17 -10.80
CA GLU A 53 37.05 2.86 -11.15
C GLU A 53 37.14 1.84 -10.00
N THR A 54 38.05 2.06 -9.06
CA THR A 54 38.25 1.18 -7.91
C THR A 54 38.32 1.98 -6.62
N VAL A 55 37.82 1.35 -5.56
CA VAL A 55 37.93 1.86 -4.19
C VAL A 55 38.67 0.82 -3.38
N ARG A 56 39.67 1.26 -2.63
CA ARG A 56 40.32 0.43 -1.61
C ARG A 56 39.71 0.74 -0.25
N VAL A 57 39.31 -0.29 0.47
CA VAL A 57 38.81 -0.21 1.84
C VAL A 57 39.81 -0.88 2.76
N GLU A 58 40.20 -0.18 3.82
CA GLU A 58 41.13 -0.66 4.85
C GLU A 58 40.42 -0.64 6.20
N ASN A 59 40.50 -1.77 6.92
CA ASN A 59 40.02 -1.83 8.30
C ASN A 59 41.10 -1.28 9.25
N THR A 60 40.87 -0.08 9.77
CA THR A 60 41.76 0.58 10.73
C THR A 60 41.45 0.23 12.19
N HIS A 61 40.39 -0.55 12.41
CA HIS A 61 40.05 -1.07 13.73
C HIS A 61 40.97 -2.24 14.14
N THR A 62 41.18 -2.42 15.44
CA THR A 62 42.04 -3.48 16.01
C THR A 62 41.42 -4.87 15.92
N ASN A 63 40.11 -4.96 15.73
CA ASN A 63 39.36 -6.20 15.55
C ASN A 63 38.88 -6.37 14.10
N SER A 64 38.36 -7.55 13.78
CA SER A 64 37.65 -7.76 12.51
C SER A 64 36.42 -6.83 12.41
N ASN A 65 36.13 -6.39 11.20
CA ASN A 65 35.05 -5.45 10.92
C ASN A 65 34.08 -6.04 9.88
N SER A 66 32.79 -6.08 10.19
CA SER A 66 31.72 -6.46 9.26
C SER A 66 31.17 -5.21 8.58
N LEU A 67 31.37 -5.13 7.27
CA LEU A 67 31.07 -3.94 6.47
C LEU A 67 29.92 -4.19 5.51
N GLU A 68 28.97 -3.25 5.47
CA GLU A 68 27.96 -3.12 4.44
C GLU A 68 28.04 -1.71 3.85
N LEU A 69 28.27 -1.64 2.54
CA LEU A 69 28.55 -0.39 1.84
C LEU A 69 27.57 -0.24 0.68
N ILE A 70 27.10 0.99 0.44
CA ILE A 70 26.49 1.36 -0.84
C ILE A 70 27.53 2.21 -1.59
N VAL A 71 27.95 1.72 -2.74
CA VAL A 71 28.84 2.44 -3.66
C VAL A 71 27.98 3.17 -4.68
N ILE A 72 28.14 4.48 -4.77
CA ILE A 72 27.40 5.33 -5.72
C ILE A 72 28.40 5.75 -6.80
N ALA A 73 28.28 5.14 -7.97
CA ALA A 73 29.08 5.47 -9.14
C ALA A 73 28.53 6.73 -9.82
N SER A 74 29.40 7.67 -10.22
CA SER A 74 29.09 8.85 -11.02
C SER A 74 28.88 8.55 -12.51
N GLY A 75 28.50 7.31 -12.85
CA GLY A 75 28.24 6.88 -14.23
C GLY A 75 26.78 7.04 -14.66
N GLU A 76 25.82 6.96 -13.75
CA GLU A 76 24.39 7.08 -14.07
C GLU A 76 23.65 7.76 -12.92
N GLY A 77 23.13 8.97 -13.19
CA GLY A 77 22.21 9.67 -12.30
C GLY A 77 22.86 10.68 -11.35
N ASP A 78 23.25 11.84 -11.88
CA ASP A 78 23.35 13.04 -11.05
C ASP A 78 21.90 13.43 -10.68
N VAL A 79 21.53 13.39 -9.39
CA VAL A 79 20.29 14.04 -8.93
C VAL A 79 20.61 15.51 -8.74
N GLN A 80 20.79 16.21 -9.87
CA GLN A 80 20.76 17.67 -9.91
C GLN A 80 19.30 18.10 -9.78
N ALA A 81 18.89 18.51 -8.59
CA ALA A 81 17.70 19.32 -8.43
C ALA A 81 18.00 20.74 -8.95
N ALA A 82 18.11 20.87 -10.28
CA ALA A 82 18.18 22.14 -10.97
C ALA A 82 16.96 22.19 -11.92
N ALA A 83 15.94 22.95 -11.50
CA ALA A 83 14.59 23.10 -12.07
C ALA A 83 13.52 22.15 -11.49
N SER A 84 12.68 22.72 -10.64
CA SER A 84 11.26 22.45 -10.30
C SER A 84 10.61 21.05 -10.36
N SER A 85 11.30 19.95 -10.66
CA SER A 85 10.71 18.61 -10.64
C SER A 85 11.77 17.52 -10.53
N VAL A 86 11.48 16.54 -9.66
CA VAL A 86 12.19 15.26 -9.57
C VAL A 86 11.43 14.27 -10.47
N ALA A 87 12.11 13.70 -11.47
CA ALA A 87 11.55 12.61 -12.26
C ALA A 87 11.68 11.30 -11.47
N VAL A 88 10.56 10.75 -11.01
CA VAL A 88 10.53 9.45 -10.34
C VAL A 88 10.31 8.36 -11.39
N SER A 89 11.33 7.53 -11.62
CA SER A 89 11.32 6.43 -12.60
C SER A 89 10.49 5.21 -12.16
N ASN A 90 9.97 5.21 -10.93
CA ASN A 90 9.10 4.16 -10.42
C ASN A 90 7.62 4.51 -10.67
N LEU A 91 7.33 5.13 -11.81
CA LEU A 91 5.98 5.61 -12.14
C LEU A 91 4.96 4.46 -12.06
N ASP A 92 5.33 3.23 -12.43
CA ASP A 92 4.42 2.07 -12.36
C ASP A 92 4.04 1.66 -10.93
N SER A 93 4.89 1.94 -9.93
CA SER A 93 4.60 1.72 -8.51
C SER A 93 3.94 2.92 -7.82
N LEU A 94 3.99 4.09 -8.45
CA LEU A 94 3.34 5.34 -8.02
C LEU A 94 2.04 5.62 -8.78
N GLN A 95 1.80 4.92 -9.88
CA GLN A 95 0.52 4.68 -10.53
C GLN A 95 -0.22 3.56 -9.78
N GLN A 96 -0.17 3.55 -8.44
CA GLN A 96 -1.31 3.04 -7.71
C GLN A 96 -2.44 4.01 -8.08
N ALA A 97 -3.22 3.58 -9.07
CA ALA A 97 -4.09 4.42 -9.84
C ALA A 97 -4.88 5.33 -8.91
N LEU A 98 -4.89 6.63 -9.22
CA LEU A 98 -5.99 7.52 -8.86
C LEU A 98 -7.22 7.05 -9.63
N SER A 99 -7.62 5.79 -9.47
CA SER A 99 -8.92 5.29 -9.83
C SER A 99 -9.92 6.14 -9.04
N PRO A 100 -11.03 6.58 -9.67
CA PRO A 100 -11.98 7.46 -9.03
C PRO A 100 -12.34 6.97 -7.63
N SER A 101 -12.35 7.90 -6.69
CA SER A 101 -12.67 7.66 -5.29
C SER A 101 -14.11 7.18 -5.17
N ASP A 102 -14.28 5.90 -4.91
CA ASP A 102 -15.53 5.17 -4.82
C ASP A 102 -16.45 5.24 -6.07
N THR A 103 -17.08 4.12 -6.42
CA THR A 103 -18.07 4.06 -7.51
C THR A 103 -19.45 3.69 -6.98
N PHE A 104 -20.49 4.31 -7.53
CA PHE A 104 -21.86 3.93 -7.27
C PHE A 104 -22.30 2.80 -8.21
N SER A 105 -22.94 1.76 -7.65
CA SER A 105 -23.58 0.70 -8.42
C SER A 105 -25.04 0.55 -7.98
N MET A 106 -25.93 0.44 -8.95
CA MET A 106 -27.37 0.31 -8.73
C MET A 106 -27.84 -1.00 -9.38
N PRO A 107 -27.85 -2.13 -8.66
CA PRO A 107 -28.14 -3.45 -9.23
C PRO A 107 -29.61 -3.62 -9.67
N GLY A 108 -30.48 -2.66 -9.36
CA GLY A 108 -31.91 -2.69 -9.62
C GLY A 108 -32.71 -2.97 -8.35
N ASP A 109 -34.03 -2.94 -8.48
CA ASP A 109 -34.94 -3.25 -7.37
C ASP A 109 -35.00 -4.76 -7.12
N VAL A 110 -35.15 -5.15 -5.86
CA VAL A 110 -35.28 -6.55 -5.44
C VAL A 110 -36.60 -6.76 -4.71
N THR A 111 -37.39 -7.73 -5.16
CA THR A 111 -38.63 -8.13 -4.49
C THR A 111 -38.33 -9.08 -3.33
N VAL A 112 -38.62 -8.64 -2.11
CA VAL A 112 -38.46 -9.40 -0.88
C VAL A 112 -39.76 -10.13 -0.56
N GLY A 113 -39.68 -11.46 -0.44
CA GLY A 113 -40.83 -12.33 -0.25
C GLY A 113 -40.93 -12.95 1.15
N ALA A 114 -41.75 -14.00 1.26
CA ALA A 114 -41.99 -14.73 2.52
C ALA A 114 -40.80 -15.56 3.02
N ALA A 115 -39.78 -15.78 2.18
CA ALA A 115 -38.53 -16.42 2.55
C ALA A 115 -37.39 -15.40 2.50
N ALA A 116 -36.27 -15.69 3.16
CA ALA A 116 -35.09 -14.85 3.11
C ALA A 116 -34.58 -14.73 1.65
N THR A 117 -34.76 -13.56 1.05
CA THR A 117 -34.33 -13.21 -0.29
C THR A 117 -33.02 -12.43 -0.23
N GLN A 118 -32.03 -12.81 -1.05
CA GLN A 118 -30.80 -12.04 -1.17
C GLN A 118 -31.08 -10.69 -1.86
N ILE A 119 -30.79 -9.59 -1.16
CA ILE A 119 -30.92 -8.22 -1.68
C ILE A 119 -29.63 -7.84 -2.42
N VAL A 120 -28.47 -8.12 -1.82
CA VAL A 120 -27.17 -7.96 -2.48
C VAL A 120 -26.25 -9.14 -2.20
N PRO A 121 -25.48 -9.61 -3.20
CA PRO A 121 -24.49 -10.67 -3.01
C PRO A 121 -23.32 -10.17 -2.15
N ALA A 122 -22.48 -11.09 -1.66
CA ALA A 122 -21.24 -10.72 -0.99
C ALA A 122 -20.28 -10.04 -1.98
N ASN A 123 -19.63 -8.97 -1.55
CA ASN A 123 -18.72 -8.20 -2.38
C ASN A 123 -17.60 -7.60 -1.51
N VAL A 124 -16.37 -8.04 -1.75
CA VAL A 124 -15.17 -7.59 -1.02
C VAL A 124 -14.81 -6.13 -1.31
N ASP A 125 -15.25 -5.62 -2.46
CA ASP A 125 -15.02 -4.24 -2.87
C ASP A 125 -16.13 -3.31 -2.35
N ARG A 126 -17.18 -3.83 -1.72
CA ARG A 126 -18.28 -2.99 -1.21
C ARG A 126 -17.86 -2.27 0.06
N ARG A 127 -17.96 -0.93 0.03
CA ARG A 127 -17.79 -0.08 1.20
C ARG A 127 -19.09 0.01 2.00
N GLU A 128 -20.19 0.24 1.29
CA GLU A 128 -21.49 0.56 1.89
C GLU A 128 -22.63 0.10 0.95
N VAL A 129 -23.76 -0.31 1.54
CA VAL A 129 -25.03 -0.50 0.82
C VAL A 129 -26.14 0.28 1.51
N MET A 130 -26.88 1.03 0.71
CA MET A 130 -28.11 1.71 1.10
C MET A 130 -29.30 0.93 0.54
N ILE A 131 -30.24 0.56 1.41
CA ILE A 131 -31.47 -0.16 1.06
C ILE A 131 -32.63 0.73 1.46
N SER A 132 -33.52 1.01 0.50
CA SER A 132 -34.70 1.84 0.72
C SER A 132 -35.96 1.05 0.41
N LEU A 133 -36.94 1.16 1.31
CA LEU A 133 -38.28 0.61 1.13
C LEU A 133 -39.21 1.77 0.76
N PRO A 134 -39.94 1.73 -0.37
CA PRO A 134 -40.79 2.83 -0.80
C PRO A 134 -41.89 3.10 0.24
N SER A 135 -42.31 4.36 0.36
CA SER A 135 -43.41 4.74 1.26
C SER A 135 -44.77 4.18 0.85
N SER A 136 -44.87 3.63 -0.37
CA SER A 136 -46.04 2.91 -0.87
C SER A 136 -46.05 1.43 -0.51
N ALA A 137 -44.99 0.90 0.13
CA ALA A 137 -44.97 -0.47 0.63
C ALA A 137 -46.12 -0.70 1.61
N ALA A 138 -46.75 -1.87 1.55
CA ALA A 138 -47.88 -2.20 2.41
C ALA A 138 -47.41 -2.67 3.79
N ASP A 139 -46.32 -3.42 3.83
CA ASP A 139 -45.76 -4.06 5.01
C ASP A 139 -44.29 -3.66 5.23
N SER A 140 -43.79 -3.79 6.47
CA SER A 140 -42.36 -3.65 6.78
C SER A 140 -41.57 -4.90 6.36
N ILE A 141 -40.24 -4.75 6.27
CA ILE A 141 -39.32 -5.88 6.03
C ILE A 141 -38.29 -6.00 7.15
N ARG A 142 -37.69 -7.18 7.30
CA ARG A 142 -36.52 -7.42 8.15
C ARG A 142 -35.29 -7.63 7.29
N ILE A 143 -34.17 -7.02 7.66
CA ILE A 143 -32.88 -7.09 6.97
C ILE A 143 -31.83 -7.77 7.86
N GLY A 144 -31.01 -8.63 7.27
CA GLY A 144 -29.94 -9.35 7.97
C GLY A 144 -29.09 -10.23 7.07
N GLY A 145 -28.46 -11.27 7.65
CA GLY A 145 -27.80 -12.33 6.88
C GLY A 145 -28.79 -13.39 6.38
N ALA A 146 -28.28 -14.48 5.79
CA ALA A 146 -29.11 -15.54 5.20
C ALA A 146 -30.11 -16.21 6.17
N GLY A 147 -29.89 -16.08 7.49
CA GLY A 147 -30.80 -16.57 8.53
C GLY A 147 -31.83 -15.55 9.02
N VAL A 148 -32.04 -14.44 8.32
CA VAL A 148 -33.07 -13.45 8.67
C VAL A 148 -34.46 -14.11 8.67
N THR A 149 -35.28 -13.78 9.67
CA THR A 149 -36.66 -14.25 9.78
C THR A 149 -37.59 -13.08 10.11
N THR A 150 -38.90 -13.29 10.04
CA THR A 150 -39.88 -12.25 10.39
C THR A 150 -39.76 -11.75 11.84
N GLY A 151 -39.20 -12.57 12.74
CA GLY A 151 -38.95 -12.22 14.14
C GLY A 151 -37.49 -11.87 14.47
N SER A 152 -36.57 -11.91 13.50
CA SER A 152 -35.14 -11.68 13.75
C SER A 152 -34.49 -10.96 12.57
N GLY A 153 -34.00 -9.75 12.82
CA GLY A 153 -33.36 -8.86 11.86
C GLY A 153 -33.65 -7.40 12.18
N LEU A 154 -32.99 -6.50 11.47
CA LEU A 154 -33.27 -5.07 11.55
C LEU A 154 -34.56 -4.76 10.79
N GLU A 155 -35.53 -4.13 11.46
CA GLU A 155 -36.78 -3.71 10.82
C GLU A 155 -36.55 -2.48 9.94
N LEU A 156 -37.12 -2.51 8.75
CA LEU A 156 -37.21 -1.38 7.85
C LEU A 156 -38.70 -1.13 7.54
N GLU A 157 -39.21 -0.04 8.11
CA GLU A 157 -40.59 0.41 7.90
C GLU A 157 -40.79 1.01 6.49
N PRO A 158 -42.01 1.01 5.93
CA PRO A 158 -42.33 1.70 4.69
C PRO A 158 -41.84 3.16 4.67
N GLY A 159 -41.14 3.55 3.61
CA GLY A 159 -40.49 4.86 3.48
C GLY A 159 -39.16 4.99 4.23
N GLY A 160 -38.76 3.95 4.96
CA GLY A 160 -37.49 3.88 5.66
C GLY A 160 -36.31 3.65 4.71
N THR A 161 -35.13 4.04 5.18
CA THR A 161 -33.87 3.73 4.51
C THR A 161 -32.85 3.28 5.55
N VAL A 162 -32.09 2.24 5.23
CA VAL A 162 -30.99 1.75 6.05
C VAL A 162 -29.70 1.78 5.25
N THR A 163 -28.61 2.07 5.95
CA THR A 163 -27.27 2.04 5.41
C THR A 163 -26.42 1.06 6.20
N LEU A 164 -25.76 0.12 5.50
CA LEU A 164 -24.97 -0.94 6.09
C LEU A 164 -23.54 -0.93 5.55
N ASN A 165 -22.57 -0.98 6.45
CA ASN A 165 -21.16 -1.15 6.12
C ASN A 165 -20.81 -2.65 6.18
N ALA A 166 -21.16 -3.41 5.13
CA ALA A 166 -20.98 -4.85 5.10
C ALA A 166 -20.51 -5.37 3.74
N GLU A 167 -19.44 -6.17 3.76
CA GLU A 167 -18.93 -6.91 2.60
C GLU A 167 -19.70 -8.24 2.41
N SER A 168 -20.36 -8.75 3.44
CA SER A 168 -21.20 -9.95 3.38
C SER A 168 -22.47 -9.72 2.56
N ALA A 169 -23.05 -10.80 2.04
CA ALA A 169 -24.37 -10.75 1.41
C ALA A 169 -25.45 -10.28 2.40
N VAL A 170 -26.37 -9.45 1.93
CA VAL A 170 -27.50 -8.94 2.73
C VAL A 170 -28.79 -9.56 2.20
N TYR A 171 -29.62 -10.01 3.13
CA TYR A 171 -30.90 -10.66 2.86
C TYR A 171 -32.03 -9.87 3.49
N GLY A 172 -33.21 -9.96 2.90
CA GLY A 172 -34.45 -9.43 3.42
C GLY A 172 -35.54 -10.49 3.50
N ILE A 173 -36.51 -10.30 4.38
CA ILE A 173 -37.75 -11.07 4.44
C ILE A 173 -38.91 -10.14 4.78
N ARG A 174 -40.06 -10.30 4.12
CA ARG A 174 -41.25 -9.49 4.41
C ARG A 174 -41.84 -9.88 5.76
N VAL A 175 -42.35 -8.91 6.52
CA VAL A 175 -43.01 -9.19 7.80
C VAL A 175 -44.49 -9.57 7.59
N GLY A 176 -45.15 -8.94 6.61
CA GLY A 176 -46.55 -9.17 6.31
C GLY A 176 -46.83 -10.11 5.14
N SER A 177 -47.89 -9.83 4.40
CA SER A 177 -48.46 -10.75 3.40
C SER A 177 -48.21 -10.34 1.95
N VAL A 178 -47.76 -9.09 1.73
CA VAL A 178 -47.45 -8.55 0.40
C VAL A 178 -45.94 -8.59 0.17
N ASP A 179 -45.53 -9.02 -1.02
CA ASP A 179 -44.12 -8.95 -1.42
C ASP A 179 -43.74 -7.50 -1.65
N GLU A 180 -42.59 -7.09 -1.12
CA GLU A 180 -42.18 -5.70 -1.13
C GLU A 180 -40.93 -5.50 -1.99
N ALA A 181 -40.95 -4.49 -2.87
CA ALA A 181 -39.78 -4.13 -3.67
C ALA A 181 -38.89 -3.15 -2.89
N VAL A 182 -37.60 -3.46 -2.79
CA VAL A 182 -36.59 -2.54 -2.23
C VAL A 182 -35.68 -2.02 -3.32
N THR A 183 -35.29 -0.75 -3.21
CA THR A 183 -34.27 -0.15 -4.05
C THR A 183 -32.91 -0.22 -3.36
N VAL A 184 -31.88 -0.55 -4.12
CA VAL A 184 -30.52 -0.77 -3.63
C VAL A 184 -29.54 0.16 -4.32
N LEU A 185 -28.69 0.81 -3.51
CA LEU A 185 -27.53 1.56 -3.99
C LEU A 185 -26.28 1.08 -3.25
N GLU A 186 -25.24 0.69 -3.98
CA GLU A 186 -23.95 0.29 -3.42
C GLU A 186 -22.90 1.37 -3.68
N LEU A 187 -22.06 1.60 -2.68
CA LEU A 187 -20.79 2.31 -2.82
C LEU A 187 -19.65 1.30 -2.78
N ARG A 188 -18.83 1.25 -3.82
CA ARG A 188 -17.69 0.34 -3.95
C ARG A 188 -16.38 1.09 -3.85
N ARG A 189 -15.41 0.49 -3.18
CA ARG A 189 -14.01 0.90 -3.16
C ARG A 189 -13.40 0.69 -4.56
N PRO A 190 -12.39 1.50 -4.92
CA PRO A 190 -11.65 1.33 -6.18
C PRO A 190 -10.87 0.02 -6.24
#